data_AF-A0A6J1SVI5-F1
#
_entry.id   AF-A0A6J1SVI5-F1
#
_cell.length_a   1.000
_cell.length_b   1.000
_cell.length_c   1.000
_cell.angle_alpha   90.00
_cell.angle_beta   90.00
_cell.angle_gamma   90.00
#
_symmetry.space_group_name_H-M   'P 1'
#
loop_
_entity.id
_entity.type
_entity.pdbx_description
1 polymer ?
#
loop_
_entity_poly.entity_id
_entity_poly.type
_entity_poly.pdbx_seq_one_letter_code
_entity_poly.pdbx_strand_id
1 'polypeptide(L)'
;MVALVTLVIPSAMIALTEVVRTGRAMPSGLRWRGADVPLWLVRVYRHNGVFILGAGLAELTVDLAKNYVGRLRPNFLAACNPVTPGDASSYTNLCAAATPGNPVYIPPSAYVCLGDPDDEKEARASFPSGHSVLAFYAAVYLALFVQSRLKRSTGTLALLRPLVQWLVLLVAWWIALSRIVDHMHHPGDVLAGAVIGTLFAALQAFLVSGMFADERAPADQLVVLSPTKTYTSPNCV
;
A
#
# COMPACT_ATOMS: atom_id res chain seq x y z
N MET A 1 8.33 -10.34 6.56
CA MET A 1 9.27 -9.23 6.34
C MET A 1 8.61 -8.00 5.71
N VAL A 2 7.85 -8.13 4.61
CA VAL A 2 7.28 -6.99 3.88
C VAL A 2 6.34 -6.16 4.75
N ALA A 3 5.36 -6.77 5.42
CA ALA A 3 4.42 -6.06 6.31
C ALA A 3 5.12 -5.26 7.43
N LEU A 4 6.25 -5.76 7.96
CA LEU A 4 7.04 -5.02 8.94
C LEU A 4 7.58 -3.71 8.34
N VAL A 5 8.15 -3.80 7.13
CA VAL A 5 8.80 -2.67 6.46
C VAL A 5 7.78 -1.67 5.89
N THR A 6 6.64 -2.15 5.40
CA THR A 6 5.65 -1.31 4.70
C THR A 6 4.51 -0.83 5.57
N LEU A 7 4.21 -1.49 6.70
CA LEU A 7 3.11 -1.07 7.60
C LEU A 7 3.62 -0.64 8.96
N VAL A 8 4.39 -1.49 9.63
CA VAL A 8 4.79 -1.26 11.04
C VAL A 8 5.74 -0.08 11.15
N ILE A 9 6.82 -0.07 10.35
CA ILE A 9 7.81 1.02 10.38
C ILE A 9 7.17 2.37 10.01
N PRO A 10 6.42 2.50 8.89
CA PRO A 10 5.76 3.76 8.54
C PRO A 10 4.74 4.22 9.59
N SER A 11 3.94 3.31 10.15
CA SER A 11 2.98 3.64 11.22
C SER A 11 3.69 4.17 12.47
N ALA A 12 4.79 3.52 12.87
CA ALA A 12 5.62 3.98 13.98
C ALA A 12 6.26 5.34 13.71
N MET A 13 6.73 5.60 12.47
CA MET A 13 7.27 6.90 12.08
C MET A 13 6.21 8.01 12.11
N ILE A 14 4.99 7.74 11.64
CA ILE A 14 3.86 8.67 11.73
C ILE A 14 3.56 8.96 13.20
N ALA A 15 3.45 7.91 14.02
CA ALA A 15 3.14 8.04 15.44
C ALA A 15 4.21 8.86 16.18
N LEU A 16 5.48 8.51 16.01
CA LEU A 16 6.61 9.21 16.63
C LEU A 16 6.65 10.68 16.20
N THR A 17 6.42 10.97 14.93
CA THR A 17 6.43 12.35 14.41
C THR A 17 5.34 13.19 15.06
N GLU A 18 4.11 12.66 15.17
CA GLU A 18 3.00 13.38 15.81
C GLU A 18 3.19 13.54 17.32
N VAL A 19 3.73 12.52 18.01
CA VAL A 19 4.06 12.60 19.44
C VAL A 19 5.13 13.66 19.70
N VAL A 20 6.23 13.65 18.94
CA VAL A 20 7.32 14.62 19.09
C VAL A 20 6.89 16.04 18.73
N ARG A 21 6.06 16.20 17.69
CA ARG A 21 5.57 17.51 17.26
C ARG A 21 4.56 18.11 18.24
N THR A 22 3.65 17.29 18.75
CA THR A 22 2.58 17.74 19.67
C THR A 22 3.05 17.84 21.11
N GLY A 23 3.99 16.99 21.56
CA GLY A 23 4.60 17.08 22.89
C GLY A 23 5.39 18.38 23.13
N ARG A 24 5.68 19.14 22.07
CA ARG A 24 6.30 20.46 22.13
C ARG A 24 5.30 21.63 22.17
N ALA A 25 4.01 21.38 21.91
CA ALA A 25 3.00 22.42 21.82
C ALA A 25 1.56 21.90 22.05
N MET A 26 0.91 22.47 23.07
CA MET A 26 -0.55 22.62 23.29
C MET A 26 -1.29 21.72 24.30
N PRO A 27 -2.37 22.27 24.92
CA PRO A 27 -3.32 21.53 25.76
C PRO A 27 -4.21 20.58 24.94
N SER A 28 -4.97 19.74 25.65
CA SER A 28 -5.95 18.77 25.14
C SER A 28 -6.89 19.35 24.09
N GLY A 29 -7.00 18.67 22.94
CA GLY A 29 -7.72 19.16 21.76
C GLY A 29 -9.14 18.60 21.58
N LEU A 30 -9.56 17.63 22.40
CA LEU A 30 -10.87 16.98 22.27
C LEU A 30 -11.35 16.46 23.62
N ARG A 31 -12.60 16.78 24.01
CA ARG A 31 -13.24 16.23 25.21
C ARG A 31 -14.20 15.12 24.80
N TRP A 32 -13.92 13.88 25.21
CA TRP A 32 -14.72 12.70 24.87
C TRP A 32 -15.29 12.08 26.13
N ARG A 33 -16.62 11.95 26.21
CA ARG A 33 -17.34 11.42 27.40
C ARG A 33 -16.91 12.07 28.72
N GLY A 34 -16.66 13.38 28.71
CA GLY A 34 -16.26 14.15 29.89
C GLY A 34 -14.76 14.15 30.19
N ALA A 35 -13.97 13.27 29.56
CA ALA A 35 -12.51 13.21 29.70
C ALA A 35 -11.78 13.98 28.59
N ASP A 36 -10.66 14.61 28.93
CA ASP A 36 -9.80 15.31 27.97
C ASP A 36 -8.86 14.33 27.26
N VAL A 37 -9.00 14.24 25.94
CA VAL A 37 -8.16 13.39 25.09
C VAL A 37 -6.94 14.21 24.63
N PRO A 38 -5.72 13.67 24.79
CA PRO A 38 -4.53 14.38 24.36
C PRO A 38 -4.50 14.52 22.83
N LEU A 39 -4.10 15.70 22.35
CA LEU A 39 -4.11 16.03 20.92
C LEU A 39 -3.23 15.09 20.09
N TRP A 40 -2.09 14.64 20.65
CA TRP A 40 -1.20 13.71 19.95
C TRP A 40 -1.93 12.41 19.61
N LEU A 41 -2.79 11.91 20.51
CA LEU A 41 -3.53 10.67 20.28
C LEU A 41 -4.54 10.83 19.15
N VAL A 42 -5.25 11.96 19.10
CA VAL A 42 -6.19 12.27 18.00
C VAL A 42 -5.46 12.36 16.66
N ARG A 43 -4.30 13.02 16.61
CA ARG A 43 -3.50 13.15 15.38
C ARG A 43 -2.91 11.81 14.93
N VAL A 44 -2.37 11.03 15.86
CA VAL A 44 -1.86 9.66 15.61
C VAL A 44 -2.98 8.79 15.06
N TYR A 45 -4.15 8.80 15.69
CA TYR A 45 -5.33 8.04 15.25
C TYR A 45 -5.76 8.46 13.84
N ARG A 46 -5.88 9.76 13.57
CA ARG A 46 -6.29 10.27 12.26
C ARG A 46 -5.33 9.86 11.14
N HIS A 47 -4.03 10.08 11.32
CA HIS A 47 -3.06 9.82 10.26
C HIS A 47 -2.78 8.32 10.08
N ASN A 48 -2.62 7.55 11.16
CA ASN A 48 -2.48 6.10 11.05
C ASN A 48 -3.77 5.44 10.55
N GLY A 49 -4.93 5.91 10.98
CA GLY A 49 -6.21 5.37 10.52
C GLY A 49 -6.37 5.51 9.00
N VAL A 50 -6.09 6.69 8.44
CA VAL A 50 -6.15 6.91 6.99
C VAL A 50 -5.09 6.12 6.24
N PHE A 51 -3.89 5.99 6.81
CA PHE A 51 -2.80 5.17 6.26
C PHE A 51 -3.16 3.68 6.19
N ILE A 52 -3.60 3.09 7.31
CA ILE A 52 -3.97 1.67 7.39
C ILE A 52 -5.19 1.38 6.51
N LEU A 53 -6.19 2.25 6.52
CA LEU A 53 -7.36 2.12 5.64
C LEU A 53 -6.94 2.12 4.16
N GLY A 54 -6.06 3.04 3.77
CA GLY A 54 -5.58 3.11 2.39
C GLY A 54 -4.77 1.90 1.97
N ALA A 55 -3.91 1.38 2.85
CA ALA A 55 -3.18 0.14 2.62
C ALA A 55 -4.13 -1.04 2.44
N GLY A 56 -5.15 -1.16 3.29
CA GLY A 56 -6.16 -2.22 3.19
C GLY A 56 -6.98 -2.15 1.90
N LEU A 57 -7.38 -0.95 1.47
CA LEU A 57 -8.08 -0.77 0.20
C LEU A 57 -7.19 -1.07 -1.02
N ALA A 58 -5.90 -0.73 -0.94
CA ALA A 58 -4.94 -1.05 -2.00
C ALA A 58 -4.71 -2.57 -2.12
N GLU A 59 -4.54 -3.27 -1.00
CA GLU A 59 -4.41 -4.75 -0.97
C GLU A 59 -5.68 -5.43 -1.46
N LEU A 60 -6.86 -4.98 -1.00
CA LEU A 60 -8.13 -5.50 -1.49
C LEU A 60 -8.26 -5.37 -3.02
N THR A 61 -7.81 -4.24 -3.56
CA THR A 61 -7.80 -4.01 -5.02
C THR A 61 -6.90 -5.00 -5.75
N VAL A 62 -5.73 -5.32 -5.17
CA VAL A 62 -4.81 -6.32 -5.72
C VAL A 62 -5.42 -7.70 -5.69
N ASP A 63 -6.02 -8.10 -4.57
CA ASP A 63 -6.62 -9.42 -4.42
C ASP A 63 -7.79 -9.62 -5.39
N LEU A 64 -8.62 -8.59 -5.58
CA LEU A 64 -9.66 -8.61 -6.61
C LEU A 64 -9.06 -8.76 -8.01
N ALA A 65 -8.01 -7.99 -8.34
CA ALA A 65 -7.37 -8.03 -9.65
C ALA A 65 -6.68 -9.39 -9.92
N LYS A 66 -6.02 -9.97 -8.93
CA LYS A 66 -5.38 -11.30 -9.05
C LYS A 66 -6.39 -12.39 -9.37
N ASN A 67 -7.52 -12.40 -8.65
CA ASN A 67 -8.59 -13.38 -8.86
C ASN A 67 -9.32 -13.17 -10.18
N TYR A 68 -9.37 -11.94 -10.69
CA TYR A 68 -10.01 -11.64 -11.97
C TYR A 68 -9.12 -11.94 -13.18
N VAL A 69 -7.83 -11.57 -13.12
CA VAL A 69 -6.92 -11.68 -14.27
C VAL A 69 -6.30 -13.08 -14.39
N GLY A 70 -5.92 -13.72 -13.28
CA GLY A 70 -5.37 -15.08 -13.30
C GLY A 70 -4.08 -15.25 -14.12
N ARG A 71 -3.29 -14.18 -14.29
CA ARG A 71 -2.04 -14.21 -15.05
C ARG A 71 -1.02 -15.12 -14.37
N LEU A 72 -0.40 -16.01 -15.15
CA LEU A 72 0.67 -16.90 -14.70
C LEU A 72 1.96 -16.12 -14.35
N ARG A 73 2.65 -16.54 -13.29
CA ARG A 73 3.96 -16.03 -12.86
C ARG A 73 5.11 -16.62 -13.69
N PRO A 74 6.28 -15.98 -13.72
CA PRO A 74 7.46 -16.55 -14.39
C PRO A 74 7.87 -17.93 -13.86
N ASN A 75 7.65 -18.22 -12.57
CA ASN A 75 7.94 -19.50 -11.95
C ASN A 75 6.83 -20.57 -12.12
N PHE A 76 5.77 -20.30 -12.89
CA PHE A 76 4.62 -21.21 -13.01
C PHE A 76 4.99 -22.62 -13.47
N LEU A 77 5.91 -22.77 -14.43
CA LEU A 77 6.31 -24.09 -14.92
C LEU A 77 6.97 -24.94 -13.83
N ALA A 78 7.73 -24.32 -12.94
CA ALA A 78 8.35 -24.99 -11.80
C ALA A 78 7.33 -25.39 -10.73
N ALA A 79 6.35 -24.52 -10.46
CA ALA A 79 5.29 -24.78 -9.49
C ALA A 79 4.28 -25.84 -9.99
N CYS A 80 3.85 -25.75 -11.24
CA CYS A 80 2.86 -26.67 -11.82
C CYS A 80 3.46 -28.05 -12.16
N ASN A 81 4.70 -28.09 -12.67
CA ASN A 81 5.29 -29.30 -13.25
C ASN A 81 4.32 -30.00 -14.25
N PRO A 82 4.00 -29.36 -15.39
CA PRO A 82 2.91 -29.79 -16.26
C PRO A 82 3.25 -31.05 -17.06
N VAL A 83 2.30 -31.99 -17.12
CA VAL A 83 2.36 -33.19 -17.98
C VAL A 83 1.09 -33.33 -18.82
N THR A 84 1.19 -34.10 -19.90
CA THR A 84 0.04 -34.43 -20.75
C THR A 84 -0.94 -35.36 -20.03
N PRO A 85 -2.26 -35.14 -20.15
CA PRO A 85 -3.25 -36.07 -19.59
C PRO A 85 -3.05 -37.48 -20.15
N GLY A 86 -2.85 -38.47 -19.27
CA GLY A 86 -2.65 -39.87 -19.66
C GLY A 86 -1.20 -40.25 -19.99
N ASP A 87 -0.26 -39.31 -20.00
CA ASP A 87 1.17 -39.58 -20.17
C ASP A 87 2.00 -38.67 -19.27
N ALA A 88 2.52 -39.26 -18.18
CA ALA A 88 3.31 -38.57 -17.17
C ALA A 88 4.81 -38.46 -17.52
N SER A 89 5.20 -38.78 -18.76
CA SER A 89 6.61 -39.03 -19.08
C SER A 89 7.48 -37.79 -19.33
N SER A 90 6.93 -36.57 -19.54
CA SER A 90 7.62 -35.26 -19.47
C SER A 90 6.77 -34.12 -20.10
N TYR A 91 7.10 -32.85 -19.82
CA TYR A 91 6.52 -31.66 -20.48
C TYR A 91 6.81 -31.58 -22.00
N THR A 92 7.76 -32.37 -22.51
CA THR A 92 8.25 -32.30 -23.91
C THR A 92 7.14 -32.48 -24.94
N ASN A 93 6.13 -33.29 -24.63
CA ASN A 93 5.00 -33.55 -25.52
C ASN A 93 4.06 -32.34 -25.66
N LEU A 94 4.01 -31.44 -24.66
CA LEU A 94 3.18 -30.23 -24.71
C LEU A 94 3.69 -29.20 -25.73
N CYS A 95 5.01 -29.16 -25.93
CA CYS A 95 5.67 -28.22 -26.83
C CYS A 95 6.00 -28.81 -28.20
N ALA A 96 5.64 -30.07 -28.48
CA ALA A 96 6.01 -30.76 -29.71
C ALA A 96 5.54 -30.05 -30.99
N ALA A 97 4.43 -29.30 -30.91
CA ALA A 97 3.90 -28.53 -32.04
C ALA A 97 4.52 -27.12 -32.19
N ALA A 98 5.27 -26.63 -31.20
CA ALA A 98 5.91 -25.33 -31.25
C ALA A 98 7.20 -25.39 -32.10
N THR A 99 7.38 -24.41 -32.99
CA THR A 99 8.59 -24.30 -33.82
C THR A 99 9.24 -22.92 -33.63
N PRO A 100 10.55 -22.77 -33.90
CA PRO A 100 11.20 -21.46 -33.84
C PRO A 100 10.47 -20.45 -34.71
N GLY A 101 9.99 -19.35 -34.12
CA GLY A 101 9.21 -18.31 -34.81
C GLY A 101 7.70 -18.58 -34.90
N ASN A 102 7.22 -19.73 -34.44
CA ASN A 102 5.79 -20.07 -34.38
C ASN A 102 5.44 -20.68 -33.01
N PRO A 103 5.26 -19.84 -31.98
CA PRO A 103 4.87 -20.30 -30.65
C PRO A 103 3.41 -20.81 -30.66
N VAL A 104 3.19 -21.96 -30.01
CA VAL A 104 1.85 -22.54 -29.85
C VAL A 104 1.30 -22.17 -28.47
N TYR A 105 0.04 -21.73 -28.45
CA TYR A 105 -0.68 -21.51 -27.21
C TYR A 105 -1.13 -22.86 -26.62
N ILE A 106 -0.75 -23.13 -25.36
CA ILE A 106 -1.14 -24.34 -24.64
C ILE A 106 -2.35 -24.02 -23.76
N PRO A 107 -3.56 -24.55 -24.06
CA PRO A 107 -4.74 -24.29 -23.26
C PRO A 107 -4.68 -25.06 -21.91
N PRO A 108 -5.40 -24.61 -20.88
CA PRO A 108 -5.45 -25.29 -19.57
C PRO A 108 -5.92 -26.74 -19.62
N SER A 109 -6.69 -27.14 -20.64
CA SER A 109 -7.14 -28.52 -20.82
C SER A 109 -6.07 -29.46 -21.39
N ALA A 110 -4.95 -28.92 -21.89
CA ALA A 110 -3.89 -29.71 -22.51
C ALA A 110 -2.86 -30.26 -21.52
N TYR A 111 -2.90 -29.84 -20.25
CA TYR A 111 -1.96 -30.29 -19.23
C TYR A 111 -2.64 -30.53 -17.88
N VAL A 112 -1.97 -31.31 -17.04
CA VAL A 112 -2.26 -31.48 -15.62
C VAL A 112 -0.99 -31.15 -14.82
N CYS A 113 -1.14 -30.46 -13.70
CA CYS A 113 -0.03 -30.12 -12.81
C CYS A 113 0.24 -31.28 -11.86
N LEU A 114 1.51 -31.65 -11.71
CA LEU A 114 1.97 -32.64 -10.73
C LEU A 114 2.53 -32.02 -9.45
N GLY A 115 2.75 -30.70 -9.44
CA GLY A 115 3.24 -29.97 -8.29
C GLY A 115 2.20 -29.77 -7.19
N ASP A 116 2.60 -29.02 -6.16
CA ASP A 116 1.71 -28.68 -5.04
C ASP A 116 0.56 -27.77 -5.52
N PRO A 117 -0.72 -28.09 -5.22
CA PRO A 117 -1.87 -27.27 -5.61
C PRO A 117 -1.82 -25.83 -5.09
N ASP A 118 -1.25 -25.59 -3.90
CA ASP A 118 -1.15 -24.25 -3.32
C ASP A 118 -0.09 -23.42 -4.04
N ASP A 119 1.06 -24.03 -4.37
CA ASP A 119 2.11 -23.37 -5.17
C ASP A 119 1.61 -23.06 -6.58
N GLU A 120 0.85 -23.97 -7.19
CA GLU A 120 0.21 -23.75 -8.49
C GLU A 120 -0.78 -22.58 -8.43
N LYS A 121 -1.65 -22.57 -7.42
CA LYS A 121 -2.63 -21.50 -7.22
C LYS A 121 -1.94 -20.16 -7.03
N GLU A 122 -0.87 -20.11 -6.24
CA GLU A 122 -0.08 -18.91 -6.07
C GLU A 122 0.58 -18.46 -7.39
N ALA A 123 1.10 -19.42 -8.17
CA ALA A 123 1.72 -19.16 -9.46
C ALA A 123 0.74 -18.66 -10.54
N ARG A 124 -0.58 -18.82 -10.35
CA ARG A 124 -1.63 -18.24 -11.20
C ARG A 124 -2.02 -16.80 -10.81
N ALA A 125 -1.42 -16.23 -9.77
CA ALA A 125 -1.76 -14.92 -9.25
C ALA A 125 -0.61 -13.90 -9.42
N SER A 126 -0.22 -13.63 -10.67
CA SER A 126 0.91 -12.72 -10.99
C SER A 126 0.53 -11.24 -11.05
N PHE A 127 -0.61 -10.88 -11.65
CA PHE A 127 -0.94 -9.47 -11.91
C PHE A 127 -2.01 -8.93 -10.95
N PRO A 128 -1.84 -7.73 -10.37
CA PRO A 128 -0.59 -6.96 -10.22
C PRO A 128 0.23 -7.44 -9.01
N SER A 129 1.46 -6.93 -8.85
CA SER A 129 2.29 -7.28 -7.69
C SER A 129 1.83 -6.58 -6.41
N GLY A 130 1.26 -7.33 -5.47
CA GLY A 130 0.83 -6.80 -4.15
C GLY A 130 1.98 -6.23 -3.32
N HIS A 131 3.13 -6.90 -3.35
CA HIS A 131 4.37 -6.40 -2.74
C HIS A 131 4.77 -5.01 -3.26
N SER A 132 4.66 -4.80 -4.58
CA SER A 132 4.94 -3.51 -5.21
C SER A 132 3.90 -2.45 -4.82
N VAL A 133 2.60 -2.80 -4.85
CA VAL A 133 1.51 -1.90 -4.42
C VAL A 133 1.72 -1.42 -3.00
N LEU A 134 1.91 -2.34 -2.05
CA LEU A 134 2.04 -1.99 -0.64
C LEU A 134 3.31 -1.18 -0.38
N ALA A 135 4.43 -1.54 -1.03
CA ALA A 135 5.69 -0.83 -0.88
C ALA A 135 5.63 0.61 -1.40
N PHE A 136 5.11 0.82 -2.62
CA PHE A 136 4.98 2.16 -3.19
C PHE A 136 3.89 2.98 -2.49
N TYR A 137 2.79 2.36 -2.08
CA TYR A 137 1.78 3.02 -1.25
C TYR A 137 2.41 3.58 0.04
N ALA A 138 3.12 2.73 0.77
CA ALA A 138 3.73 3.09 2.03
C ALA A 138 4.80 4.18 1.88
N ALA A 139 5.72 4.00 0.93
CA ALA A 139 6.81 4.94 0.71
C ALA A 139 6.32 6.32 0.25
N VAL A 140 5.38 6.37 -0.71
CA VAL A 140 4.83 7.64 -1.21
C VAL A 140 4.02 8.34 -0.14
N TYR A 141 3.15 7.63 0.58
CA TYR A 141 2.37 8.23 1.66
C TYR A 141 3.27 8.80 2.75
N LEU A 142 4.29 8.04 3.17
CA LEU A 142 5.25 8.48 4.18
C LEU A 142 6.10 9.66 3.68
N ALA A 143 6.52 9.66 2.42
CA ALA A 143 7.26 10.78 1.82
C ALA A 143 6.42 12.07 1.81
N LEU A 144 5.13 11.97 1.48
CA LEU A 144 4.17 13.08 1.53
C LEU A 144 3.88 13.53 2.98
N PHE A 145 3.77 12.59 3.91
CA PHE A 145 3.60 12.90 5.33
C PHE A 145 4.83 13.66 5.88
N VAL A 146 6.03 13.18 5.59
CA VAL A 146 7.29 13.86 5.96
C VAL A 146 7.35 15.26 5.33
N GLN A 147 6.91 15.41 4.07
CA GLN A 147 6.81 16.71 3.40
C GLN A 147 5.87 17.67 4.14
N SER A 148 4.71 17.20 4.59
CA SER A 148 3.71 18.03 5.25
C SER A 148 4.14 18.48 6.66
N ARG A 149 4.94 17.66 7.35
CA ARG A 149 5.37 17.92 8.74
C ARG A 149 6.69 18.65 8.88
N LEU A 150 7.66 18.41 8.00
CA LEU A 150 9.00 19.01 8.10
C LEU A 150 9.17 20.24 7.17
N LYS A 151 8.13 21.08 7.03
CA LYS A 151 8.13 22.27 6.16
C LYS A 151 9.19 23.32 6.54
N ARG A 152 9.66 23.36 7.80
CA ARG A 152 10.49 24.44 8.36
C ARG A 152 11.80 23.95 8.99
N SER A 153 12.47 23.00 8.34
CA SER A 153 13.81 22.59 8.75
C SER A 153 14.84 23.67 8.35
N THR A 154 15.38 24.41 9.30
CA THR A 154 16.48 25.37 9.07
C THR A 154 17.84 24.75 9.40
N GLY A 155 18.89 25.14 8.66
CA GLY A 155 20.28 24.70 8.92
C GLY A 155 20.57 23.25 8.50
N THR A 156 21.45 22.56 9.23
CA THR A 156 22.00 21.22 8.91
C THR A 156 20.93 20.13 8.72
N LEU A 157 19.75 20.28 9.31
CA LEU A 157 18.65 19.32 9.19
C LEU A 157 17.86 19.45 7.88
N ALA A 158 18.11 20.48 7.06
CA ALA A 158 17.39 20.71 5.80
C ALA A 158 17.53 19.55 4.81
N LEU A 159 18.67 18.84 4.84
CA LEU A 159 18.93 17.66 4.00
C LEU A 159 18.29 16.38 4.54
N LEU A 160 17.90 16.33 5.81
CA LEU A 160 17.29 15.14 6.41
C LEU A 160 15.95 14.82 5.73
N ARG A 161 15.16 15.84 5.38
CA ARG A 161 13.86 15.66 4.73
C ARG A 161 13.97 14.95 3.36
N PRO A 162 14.70 15.48 2.36
CA PRO A 162 14.84 14.81 1.07
C PRO A 162 15.59 13.47 1.20
N LEU A 163 16.52 13.32 2.16
CA LEU A 163 17.19 12.06 2.40
C LEU A 163 16.22 10.97 2.88
N VAL A 164 15.38 11.26 3.88
CA VAL A 164 14.37 10.31 4.37
C VAL A 164 13.39 9.95 3.25
N GLN A 165 12.94 10.93 2.46
CA GLN A 165 12.05 10.69 1.32
C GLN A 165 12.70 9.80 0.26
N TRP A 166 13.97 10.03 -0.05
CA TRP A 166 14.72 9.20 -0.99
C TRP A 166 14.93 7.77 -0.46
N LEU A 167 15.29 7.62 0.82
CA LEU A 167 15.51 6.31 1.43
C LEU A 167 14.24 5.45 1.44
N VAL A 168 13.08 6.02 1.78
CA VAL A 168 11.82 5.24 1.79
C VAL A 168 11.42 4.80 0.37
N LEU A 169 11.65 5.66 -0.64
CA LEU A 169 11.41 5.29 -2.04
C LEU A 169 12.41 4.24 -2.53
N LEU A 170 13.67 4.32 -2.10
CA LEU A 170 14.69 3.33 -2.43
C LEU A 170 14.36 1.95 -1.85
N VAL A 171 13.85 1.90 -0.61
CA VAL A 171 13.39 0.65 -0.01
C VAL A 171 12.20 0.07 -0.78
N ALA A 172 11.24 0.90 -1.21
CA ALA A 172 10.14 0.43 -2.04
C ALA A 172 10.62 -0.11 -3.39
N TRP A 173 11.57 0.58 -4.02
CA TRP A 173 12.22 0.14 -5.25
C TRP A 173 12.93 -1.20 -5.08
N TRP A 174 13.66 -1.39 -3.99
CA TRP A 174 14.32 -2.66 -3.66
C TRP A 174 13.32 -3.81 -3.52
N ILE A 175 12.22 -3.60 -2.78
CA ILE A 175 11.16 -4.59 -2.62
C ILE A 175 10.56 -4.96 -3.99
N ALA A 176 10.28 -3.97 -4.84
CA ALA A 176 9.77 -4.18 -6.18
C ALA A 176 10.72 -4.97 -7.08
N LEU A 177 12.02 -4.64 -7.08
CA LEU A 177 13.03 -5.38 -7.85
C LEU A 177 13.20 -6.82 -7.37
N SER A 178 13.13 -7.07 -6.06
CA SER A 178 13.21 -8.44 -5.54
C SER A 178 12.15 -9.36 -6.13
N ARG A 179 10.97 -8.83 -6.51
CA ARG A 179 9.91 -9.63 -7.12
C ARG A 179 10.22 -10.09 -8.54
N ILE A 180 11.07 -9.35 -9.24
CA ILE A 180 11.55 -9.71 -10.58
C ILE A 180 12.68 -10.74 -10.44
N VAL A 181 13.63 -10.48 -9.54
CA VAL A 181 14.77 -11.37 -9.28
C VAL A 181 14.31 -12.74 -8.77
N ASP A 182 13.31 -12.78 -7.89
CA ASP A 182 12.78 -14.03 -7.33
C ASP A 182 11.78 -14.73 -8.28
N HIS A 183 11.64 -14.27 -9.53
CA HIS A 183 10.72 -14.83 -10.52
C HIS A 183 9.25 -14.89 -10.09
N MET A 184 8.86 -14.04 -9.15
CA MET A 184 7.49 -13.98 -8.62
C MET A 184 6.57 -13.11 -9.48
N HIS A 185 7.11 -12.13 -10.22
CA HIS A 185 6.32 -11.20 -11.01
C HIS A 185 7.05 -10.76 -12.27
N HIS A 186 6.30 -10.48 -13.34
CA HIS A 186 6.85 -9.82 -14.52
C HIS A 186 7.11 -8.33 -14.23
N PRO A 187 8.04 -7.67 -14.94
CA PRO A 187 8.27 -6.23 -14.78
C PRO A 187 7.01 -5.37 -14.93
N GLY A 188 6.11 -5.75 -15.85
CA GLY A 188 4.82 -5.07 -16.02
C GLY A 188 3.88 -5.21 -14.81
N ASP A 189 3.89 -6.35 -14.13
CA ASP A 189 3.08 -6.57 -12.91
C ASP A 189 3.59 -5.70 -11.75
N VAL A 190 4.91 -5.53 -11.69
CA VAL A 190 5.60 -4.68 -10.70
C VAL A 190 5.34 -3.20 -10.98
N LEU A 191 5.43 -2.76 -12.24
CA LEU A 191 5.13 -1.39 -12.65
C LEU A 191 3.68 -1.02 -12.39
N ALA A 192 2.73 -1.88 -12.77
CA ALA A 192 1.32 -1.67 -12.47
C ALA A 192 1.09 -1.56 -10.96
N GLY A 193 1.74 -2.41 -10.17
CA GLY A 193 1.67 -2.31 -8.72
C GLY A 193 2.21 -0.98 -8.17
N ALA A 194 3.35 -0.50 -8.68
CA ALA A 194 3.92 0.78 -8.27
C ALA A 194 2.99 1.95 -8.58
N VAL A 195 2.35 1.94 -9.75
CA VAL A 195 1.36 2.96 -10.16
C VAL A 195 0.14 2.93 -9.25
N ILE A 196 -0.47 1.75 -9.04
CA ILE A 196 -1.64 1.60 -8.18
C ILE A 196 -1.32 2.10 -6.76
N GLY A 197 -0.22 1.63 -6.16
CA GLY A 197 0.18 2.05 -4.81
C GLY A 197 0.37 3.56 -4.70
N THR A 198 1.03 4.17 -5.67
CA THR A 198 1.26 5.63 -5.72
C THR A 198 -0.05 6.40 -5.84
N LEU A 199 -0.99 5.95 -6.68
CA LEU A 199 -2.31 6.58 -6.84
C LEU A 199 -3.13 6.52 -5.55
N PHE A 200 -3.16 5.37 -4.87
CA PHE A 200 -3.82 5.24 -3.57
C PHE A 200 -3.16 6.14 -2.52
N ALA A 201 -1.82 6.22 -2.49
CA ALA A 201 -1.13 7.11 -1.56
C ALA A 201 -1.48 8.58 -1.79
N ALA A 202 -1.52 9.03 -3.06
CA ALA A 202 -1.92 10.38 -3.43
C ALA A 202 -3.39 10.65 -3.05
N LEU A 203 -4.30 9.73 -3.36
CA LEU A 203 -5.71 9.82 -2.98
C LEU A 203 -5.87 10.03 -1.47
N GLN A 204 -5.24 9.17 -0.67
CA GLN A 204 -5.33 9.25 0.79
C GLN A 204 -4.65 10.49 1.35
N ALA A 205 -3.51 10.89 0.81
CA ALA A 205 -2.78 12.07 1.26
C ALA A 205 -3.56 13.36 0.95
N PHE A 206 -4.00 13.55 -0.29
CA PHE A 206 -4.58 14.81 -0.74
C PHE A 206 -6.08 14.94 -0.51
N LEU A 207 -6.86 13.86 -0.66
CA LEU A 207 -8.32 13.93 -0.59
C LEU A 207 -8.91 13.48 0.75
N VAL A 208 -8.23 12.59 1.50
CA VAL A 208 -8.80 12.00 2.72
C VAL A 208 -8.13 12.52 4.00
N SER A 209 -6.80 12.50 4.06
CA SER A 209 -6.10 12.78 5.32
C SER A 209 -6.16 14.25 5.75
N GLY A 210 -6.31 15.16 4.78
CA GLY A 210 -6.16 16.61 5.00
C GLY A 210 -4.74 16.98 5.45
N MET A 211 -3.72 16.16 5.18
CA MET A 211 -2.35 16.39 5.70
C MET A 211 -1.71 17.71 5.22
N PHE A 212 -2.18 18.26 4.09
CA PHE A 212 -1.70 19.52 3.53
C PHE A 212 -2.62 20.72 3.78
N ALA A 213 -3.78 20.51 4.42
CA ALA A 213 -4.66 21.62 4.79
C ALA A 213 -3.94 22.55 5.77
N ASP A 214 -4.12 23.86 5.59
CA ASP A 214 -3.47 24.86 6.44
C ASP A 214 -3.98 24.71 7.89
N GLU A 215 -3.07 24.54 8.85
CA GLU A 215 -3.36 24.49 10.30
C GLU A 215 -3.98 25.81 10.83
N ARG A 216 -4.21 26.80 9.95
CA ARG A 216 -4.86 28.09 10.24
C ARG A 216 -6.38 28.08 10.07
N ALA A 217 -6.99 26.97 9.67
CA ALA A 217 -8.44 26.83 9.77
C ALA A 217 -8.82 26.72 11.27
N PRO A 218 -9.65 27.62 11.83
CA PRO A 218 -10.05 27.56 13.22
C PRO A 218 -10.68 26.20 13.54
N ALA A 219 -10.49 25.73 14.77
CA ALA A 219 -10.89 24.43 15.32
C ALA A 219 -12.41 24.10 15.22
N ASP A 220 -13.19 24.91 14.52
CA ASP A 220 -14.63 24.78 14.32
C ASP A 220 -15.01 23.62 13.35
N GLN A 221 -14.04 23.08 12.59
CA GLN A 221 -14.29 21.94 11.70
C GLN A 221 -14.16 20.55 12.37
N LEU A 222 -13.66 20.46 13.60
CA LEU A 222 -13.65 19.18 14.35
C LEU A 222 -15.01 18.87 15.01
N VAL A 223 -15.98 19.79 14.94
CA VAL A 223 -17.30 19.68 15.61
C VAL A 223 -18.39 19.07 14.71
N VAL A 224 -18.14 18.86 13.41
CA VAL A 224 -19.18 18.46 12.43
C VAL A 224 -19.65 17.00 12.58
N LEU A 225 -19.05 16.19 13.47
CA LEU A 225 -19.50 14.81 13.74
C LEU A 225 -20.26 14.62 15.07
N SER A 226 -20.78 15.69 15.68
CA SER A 226 -21.76 15.56 16.78
C SER A 226 -23.17 15.87 16.29
N PRO A 227 -24.09 14.90 16.21
CA PRO A 227 -25.49 15.16 15.89
C PRO A 227 -26.17 15.70 17.15
N THR A 228 -26.07 17.01 17.39
CA THR A 228 -27.00 17.79 18.23
C THR A 228 -26.58 19.25 18.24
N LYS A 229 -27.18 20.05 17.37
CA LYS A 229 -27.42 21.47 17.64
C LYS A 229 -28.93 21.67 17.60
N THR A 230 -29.58 21.50 18.74
CA THR A 230 -30.87 22.13 19.00
C THR A 230 -30.62 23.63 19.12
N TYR A 231 -31.03 24.37 18.10
CA TYR A 231 -30.98 25.83 18.09
C TYR A 231 -32.09 26.37 19.00
N THR A 232 -31.76 26.80 20.20
CA THR A 232 -32.67 27.62 21.02
C THR A 232 -32.51 29.08 20.62
N SER A 233 -33.57 29.65 20.02
CA SER A 233 -33.70 31.07 19.71
C SER A 233 -33.59 31.92 20.98
N PRO A 234 -32.83 33.03 20.99
CA PRO A 234 -32.97 34.02 22.05
C PRO A 234 -34.23 34.85 21.81
N ASN A 235 -35.10 34.89 22.82
CA ASN A 235 -36.24 35.80 22.90
C ASN A 235 -35.73 37.25 22.94
N CYS A 236 -36.25 38.09 22.05
CA CYS A 236 -36.16 39.55 22.20
C CYS A 236 -37.21 39.99 23.22
N VAL A 237 -36.76 40.73 24.23
CA VAL A 237 -37.60 41.60 25.08
C VAL A 237 -37.70 42.96 24.40
#